data_AF-A0A0F9PG28-F1
#
_entry.id   AF-A0A0F9PG28-F1
#
_cell.length_a   1.000
_cell.length_b   1.000
_cell.length_c   1.000
_cell.angle_alpha   90.00
_cell.angle_beta   90.00
_cell.angle_gamma   90.00
#
_symmetry.space_group_name_H-M   'P 1'
#
loop_
_entity.id
_entity.type
_entity.pdbx_description
1 polymer ?
#
loop_
_entity_poly.entity_id
_entity_poly.type
_entity_poly.pdbx_seq_one_letter_code
_entity_poly.pdbx_strand_id
1 'polypeptide(L)' 'MRAVDVPNEAVYVGRPSKWGNPYGAGDGDRDVAIAQYELWLDRNPGLLAQLEELRGKDLVCWCAPLRCHGDVLIQKANA' A
#
# COMPACT_ATOMS: atom_id res chain seq x y z
N MET A 1 10.06 -12.21 -13.10
CA MET A 1 8.75 -12.67 -12.62
C MET A 1 7.72 -12.27 -13.65
N ARG A 2 6.99 -13.22 -14.23
CA ARG A 2 5.86 -12.90 -15.12
C ARG A 2 4.78 -12.29 -14.23
N ALA A 3 4.23 -11.14 -14.61
CA ALA A 3 3.02 -10.59 -14.02
C ALA A 3 1.89 -11.59 -14.30
N VAL A 4 1.64 -12.50 -13.36
CA VAL A 4 0.52 -13.43 -13.44
C VAL A 4 -0.69 -12.64 -12.94
N ASP A 5 -1.64 -12.40 -13.84
CA ASP A 5 -3.01 -11.97 -13.54
C ASP A 5 -3.19 -10.72 -12.67
N VAL A 6 -2.51 -9.61 -13.01
CA VAL A 6 -2.91 -8.30 -12.47
C VAL A 6 -4.21 -7.88 -13.17
N PRO A 7 -5.32 -7.67 -12.44
CA PRO A 7 -6.56 -7.19 -13.04
C PRO A 7 -6.33 -5.87 -13.77
N ASN A 8 -6.99 -5.68 -14.92
CA ASN A 8 -6.84 -4.46 -15.73
C ASN A 8 -7.17 -3.17 -14.95
N GLU A 9 -7.99 -3.27 -13.91
CA GLU A 9 -8.44 -2.14 -13.07
C GLU A 9 -7.67 -2.02 -11.75
N ALA A 10 -6.65 -2.84 -11.54
CA ALA A 10 -5.87 -2.80 -10.30
C ALA A 10 -5.08 -1.49 -10.17
N VAL A 11 -5.02 -0.96 -8.96
CA VAL A 11 -4.32 0.29 -8.64
C VAL A 11 -2.90 -0.04 -8.19
N TYR A 12 -1.91 0.50 -8.90
CA TYR A 12 -0.52 0.42 -8.44
C TYR A 12 -0.29 1.37 -7.26
N VAL A 13 0.10 0.81 -6.11
CA VAL A 13 0.33 1.54 -4.85
C VAL A 13 1.80 1.57 -4.44
N GLY A 14 2.71 1.07 -5.27
CA GLY A 14 4.15 1.19 -5.03
C GLY A 14 4.67 2.61 -5.28
N ARG A 15 5.92 2.88 -4.89
CA ARG A 15 6.59 4.15 -5.22
C ARG A 15 6.73 4.29 -6.76
N PRO A 16 6.60 5.51 -7.33
CA PRO A 16 6.43 6.80 -6.67
C PRO A 16 4.96 7.25 -6.50
N SER A 17 3.98 6.33 -6.43
CA SER A 17 2.57 6.72 -6.21
C SER A 17 2.39 7.43 -4.85
N LYS A 18 1.30 8.22 -4.73
CA LYS A 18 0.90 8.85 -3.46
C LYS A 18 0.63 7.85 -2.33
N TRP A 19 0.37 6.60 -2.69
CA TRP A 19 0.11 5.48 -1.78
C TRP A 19 1.38 4.72 -1.38
N GLY A 20 2.51 5.02 -2.00
CA GLY A 20 3.79 4.34 -1.77
C GLY A 20 4.26 4.49 -0.33
N ASN A 21 4.69 3.39 0.29
CA ASN A 21 5.34 3.45 1.59
C ASN A 21 6.63 4.31 1.51
N PRO A 22 6.77 5.40 2.30
CA PRO A 22 8.00 6.17 2.34
C PRO A 22 9.12 5.46 3.10
N TYR A 23 8.79 4.49 3.97
CA TYR A 23 9.73 3.65 4.68
C TYR A 23 10.12 2.46 3.78
N GLY A 24 11.35 2.48 3.26
CA GLY A 24 11.86 1.42 2.40
C GLY A 24 12.29 0.19 3.19
N ALA A 25 12.10 -1.01 2.63
CA ALA A 25 12.66 -2.25 3.16
C ALA A 25 14.19 -2.37 2.93
N GLY A 26 14.86 -1.33 2.42
CA GLY A 26 16.29 -1.35 2.07
C GLY A 26 17.24 -1.37 3.26
N ASP A 27 16.79 -0.86 4.42
CA ASP A 27 17.64 -0.62 5.60
C ASP A 27 17.09 -1.26 6.90
N GLY A 28 16.08 -2.13 6.82
CA GLY A 28 15.45 -2.67 8.04
C GLY A 28 14.41 -3.76 7.83
N ASP A 29 13.75 -4.13 8.93
CA ASP A 29 12.69 -5.15 8.98
C ASP A 29 11.43 -4.66 8.24
N ARG A 30 10.93 -5.48 7.31
CA ARG A 30 9.71 -5.25 6.53
C ARG A 30 8.51 -4.96 7.44
N ASP A 31 8.39 -5.67 8.55
CA ASP A 31 7.27 -5.50 9.47
C ASP A 31 7.32 -4.15 10.17
N VAL A 32 8.53 -3.69 10.51
CA VAL A 32 8.75 -2.35 11.06
C VAL A 32 8.40 -1.28 10.03
N ALA A 33 8.83 -1.44 8.77
CA ALA A 33 8.50 -0.48 7.71
C ALA A 33 6.98 -0.40 7.44
N ILE A 34 6.25 -1.51 7.55
CA ILE A 34 4.79 -1.55 7.38
C ILE A 34 4.08 -0.95 8.60
N ALA A 35 4.55 -1.23 9.82
CA ALA A 35 3.99 -0.61 11.03
C ALA A 35 4.23 0.92 11.04
N GLN A 36 5.40 1.37 10.61
CA GLN A 36 5.68 2.81 10.44
C GLN A 36 4.80 3.43 9.36
N TYR A 37 4.55 2.70 8.26
CA TYR A 37 3.62 3.15 7.23
C TYR A 37 2.21 3.36 7.75
N GLU A 38 1.70 2.40 8.53
CA GLU A 38 0.36 2.52 9.12
C GLU A 38 0.24 3.75 10.02
N LEU A 39 1.21 3.94 10.92
CA LEU A 39 1.26 5.11 11.80
C LEU A 39 1.41 6.43 11.04
N TRP A 40 2.20 6.43 9.97
CA TRP A 40 2.34 7.59 9.10
C TRP A 40 1.02 7.89 8.41
N LEU A 41 0.37 6.90 7.80
CA LEU A 41 -0.91 7.06 7.12
C LEU A 41 -1.97 7.66 8.06
N ASP A 42 -2.07 7.17 9.30
CA ASP A 42 -2.99 7.71 10.33
C ASP A 42 -2.72 9.18 10.70
N ARG A 43 -1.50 9.67 10.48
CA ARG A 43 -1.09 11.06 10.73
C ARG A 43 -1.19 11.95 9.49
N ASN A 44 -1.63 11.41 8.35
CA ASN A 44 -1.78 12.14 7.09
C ASN A 44 -3.28 12.28 6.74
N PRO A 45 -4.04 13.18 7.42
CA PRO A 45 -5.49 13.28 7.23
C PRO A 45 -5.89 13.60 5.79
N GLY A 46 -5.09 14.37 5.06
CA GLY A 46 -5.35 14.66 3.64
C GLY A 46 -5.23 13.43 2.73
N LEU A 47 -4.37 12.46 3.07
CA LEU A 47 -4.25 11.20 2.34
C LEU A 47 -5.31 10.19 2.78
N LEU A 48 -5.64 10.14 4.07
CA LEU A 48 -6.75 9.33 4.60
C LEU A 48 -8.08 9.70 3.95
N ALA A 49 -8.32 11.00 3.76
CA ALA A 49 -9.51 11.52 3.07
C ALA A 49 -9.57 11.18 1.57
N GLN A 50 -8.61 10.43 1.04
CA GLN A 50 -8.62 9.92 -0.34
C GLN A 50 -8.75 8.39 -0.38
N LEU A 51 -8.91 7.71 0.78
CA LEU A 51 -9.00 6.24 0.84
C LEU A 51 -10.21 5.70 0.08
N GLU A 52 -11.28 6.49 -0.10
CA GLU A 52 -12.40 6.09 -0.95
C GLU A 52 -11.98 5.73 -2.38
N GLU A 53 -10.89 6.29 -2.90
CA GLU A 53 -10.38 5.96 -4.22
C GLU A 53 -9.92 4.50 -4.35
N LEU A 54 -9.65 3.84 -3.23
CA LEU A 54 -9.14 2.47 -3.15
C LEU A 54 -10.22 1.45 -2.73
N ARG A 55 -11.39 1.90 -2.25
CA ARG A 55 -12.44 1.01 -1.74
C ARG A 55 -12.90 0.05 -2.85
N GLY A 56 -12.89 -1.25 -2.55
CA GLY A 56 -13.27 -2.31 -3.48
C GLY A 56 -12.33 -2.53 -4.67
N LYS A 57 -11.16 -1.90 -4.73
CA LYS A 57 -10.19 -2.09 -5.82
C LYS A 57 -9.11 -3.11 -5.45
N ASP A 58 -8.63 -3.84 -6.45
CA ASP A 58 -7.41 -4.62 -6.33
C ASP A 58 -6.20 -3.70 -6.26
N LEU A 59 -5.32 -3.89 -5.28
CA LEU A 59 -4.10 -3.10 -5.13
C LEU A 59 -2.88 -3.93 -5.49
N VAL A 60 -1.99 -3.36 -6.31
CA VAL A 60 -0.74 -4.03 -6.70
C VAL A 60 0.49 -3.25 -6.25
N CYS A 61 1.46 -4.00 -5.76
CA CYS A 61 2.77 -3.49 -5.36
C CYS A 61 3.84 -4.52 -5.69
N TRP A 62 5.03 -4.05 -6.05
CA TRP A 62 6.19 -4.92 -6.30
C TRP A 62 6.62 -5.74 -5.06
N CYS A 63 6.22 -5.31 -3.85
CA CYS A 63 6.52 -6.02 -2.60
C CYS A 63 5.74 -7.34 -2.45
N ALA A 64 4.57 -7.46 -3.10
CA ALA A 64 3.74 -8.65 -3.08
C ALA A 64 4.45 -9.81 -3.83
N PRO A 65 4.22 -11.09 -3.45
CA PRO A 65 3.19 -11.59 -2.52
C PRO A 65 3.62 -11.60 -1.04
N LEU A 66 4.82 -11.12 -0.72
CA LEU A 66 5.24 -10.96 0.67
C LEU A 66 4.46 -9.81 1.32
N ARG A 67 4.37 -9.79 2.66
CA ARG A 67 3.63 -8.76 3.43
C ARG A 67 3.90 -7.35 2.88
N CYS A 68 2.84 -6.59 2.64
CA CYS A 68 2.92 -5.34 1.88
C CYS A 68 2.18 -4.21 2.62
N HIS A 69 2.58 -2.97 2.35
CA HIS A 69 1.80 -1.81 2.80
C HIS A 69 0.44 -1.72 2.11
N GLY A 70 0.27 -2.38 0.95
CA GLY A 70 -1.02 -2.54 0.28
C GLY A 70 -2.07 -3.21 1.17
N ASP A 71 -1.67 -4.10 2.08
CA ASP A 71 -2.57 -4.77 3.01
C ASP A 71 -3.21 -3.77 3.98
N VAL A 72 -2.41 -2.79 4.47
CA VAL A 72 -2.89 -1.70 5.33
C VAL A 72 -3.90 -0.81 4.60
N LEU A 73 -3.63 -0.50 3.33
CA LEU A 73 -4.53 0.29 2.50
C LEU A 73 -5.86 -0.42 2.26
N ILE A 74 -5.82 -1.73 1.95
CA ILE A 74 -7.03 -2.55 1.79
C ILE A 74 -7.85 -2.54 3.07
N GLN A 75 -7.21 -2.75 4.23
CA GLN A 75 -7.90 -2.77 5.51
C GLN A 75 -8.58 -1.42 5.82
N LYS A 76 -7.85 -0.31 5.69
CA LYS A 76 -8.40 1.02 6.03
C LYS A 76 -9.43 1.52 5.01
N ALA A 77 -9.27 1.17 3.72
CA ALA A 77 -10.22 1.57 2.68
C ALA A 77 -11.54 0.77 2.71
N ASN A 78 -11.57 -0.42 3.35
CA ASN A 78 -12.74 -1.28 3.40
C ASN A 78 -13.31 -1.51 4.81
N ALA A 79 -12.71 -0.91 5.85
CA ALA A 79 -13.37 -0.71 7.13
C ALA A 79 -14.58 0.24 7.00
#